data_AF-A0A3M1NKH5-F1
#
_entry.id   AF-A0A3M1NKH5-F1
#
_cell.length_a   1.000
_cell.length_b   1.000
_cell.length_c   1.000
_cell.angle_alpha   90.00
_cell.angle_beta   90.00
_cell.angle_gamma   90.00
#
_symmetry.space_group_name_H-M   'P 1'
#
loop_
_entity.id
_entity.type
_entity.pdbx_description
1 polymer ?
#
loop_
_entity_poly.entity_id
_entity_poly.type
_entity_poly.pdbx_seq_one_letter_code
_entity_poly.pdbx_strand_id
1 'polypeptide(L)' 'MTYSEHTKALKQIGKKPAKIKRFKKYNVPKDRKEGISTKRCRRCGRIRGHIQKYGLNLCRQCFREIASKIGFKKYS' A
#
# COMPACT_ATOMS: atom_id res chain seq x y z
N MET A 1 -7.47 -9.08 -0.89
CA MET A 1 -7.73 -7.66 -0.57
C MET A 1 -6.44 -6.88 -0.75
N THR A 2 -6.32 -6.12 -1.84
CA THR A 2 -5.22 -5.16 -1.98
C THR A 2 -5.49 -3.99 -1.04
N TYR A 3 -4.43 -3.35 -0.52
CA TYR A 3 -4.56 -2.20 0.39
C TYR A 3 -5.37 -1.03 -0.23
N SER A 4 -5.44 -0.97 -1.56
CA SER A 4 -6.13 0.06 -2.32
C SER A 4 -7.62 -0.22 -2.53
N GLU A 5 -8.05 -1.47 -2.68
CA GLU A 5 -9.42 -1.80 -3.13
C GLU A 5 -10.25 -2.55 -2.09
N HIS A 6 -10.88 -1.81 -1.19
CA HIS A 6 -11.93 -2.31 -0.29
C HIS A 6 -13.32 -2.39 -0.96
N THR A 7 -13.43 -1.89 -2.19
CA THR A 7 -14.68 -1.79 -2.97
C THR A 7 -15.24 -3.15 -3.39
N LYS A 8 -14.41 -4.19 -3.51
CA LYS A 8 -14.85 -5.57 -3.80
C LYS A 8 -15.84 -6.10 -2.76
N ALA A 9 -15.67 -5.72 -1.49
CA ALA A 9 -16.58 -6.09 -0.43
C ALA A 9 -17.95 -5.41 -0.56
N LEU A 10 -17.99 -4.17 -1.06
CA LEU A 10 -19.24 -3.44 -1.30
C LEU A 10 -20.07 -4.09 -2.42
N LYS A 11 -19.41 -4.63 -3.46
CA LYS A 11 -20.08 -5.38 -4.53
C LYS A 11 -20.81 -6.63 -3.99
N GLN A 12 -20.23 -7.31 -3.01
CA GLN A 12 -20.81 -8.51 -2.39
C GLN A 12 -21.97 -8.20 -1.42
N ILE A 13 -21.94 -7.06 -0.73
CA ILE A 13 -22.99 -6.68 0.24
C ILE A 13 -24.33 -6.37 -0.45
N GLY A 14 -24.31 -6.00 -1.74
CA GLY A 14 -25.51 -5.66 -2.52
C GLY A 14 -26.20 -4.38 -2.02
N LYS A 15 -27.48 -4.17 -2.36
CA LYS A 15 -28.28 -2.98 -1.99
C LYS A 15 -28.85 -3.03 -0.56
N LYS A 16 -28.09 -3.52 0.43
CA LYS A 16 -28.54 -3.58 1.85
C LYS A 16 -28.00 -2.37 2.64
N PRO A 17 -28.81 -1.30 2.87
CA PRO A 17 -28.30 -0.02 3.38
C PRO A 17 -27.68 -0.13 4.77
N ALA A 18 -28.29 -0.91 5.68
CA ALA A 18 -27.76 -1.11 7.04
C ALA A 18 -26.38 -1.78 7.05
N LYS A 19 -26.15 -2.77 6.17
CA LYS A 19 -24.85 -3.47 6.07
C LYS A 19 -23.77 -2.57 5.46
N ILE A 20 -24.13 -1.74 4.47
CA ILE A 20 -23.22 -0.75 3.88
C ILE A 20 -22.78 0.26 4.94
N LYS A 21 -23.72 0.80 5.73
CA LYS A 21 -23.42 1.77 6.79
C LYS A 21 -22.43 1.19 7.82
N ARG A 22 -22.65 -0.06 8.24
CA ARG A 22 -21.75 -0.77 9.16
C ARG A 22 -20.36 -1.01 8.54
N PHE A 23 -20.30 -1.47 7.29
CA PHE A 23 -19.03 -1.70 6.59
C PHE A 23 -18.21 -0.41 6.46
N LYS A 24 -18.84 0.69 6.04
CA LYS A 24 -18.20 2.01 5.92
C LYS A 24 -17.62 2.49 7.25
N LYS A 25 -18.31 2.23 8.37
CA LYS A 25 -17.87 2.67 9.70
C LYS A 25 -16.65 1.90 10.22
N TYR A 26 -16.60 0.57 10.03
CA TYR A 26 -15.62 -0.28 10.72
C TYR A 26 -14.51 -0.84 9.82
N ASN A 27 -14.79 -1.10 8.55
CA ASN A 27 -13.88 -1.86 7.68
C ASN A 27 -13.14 -1.01 6.65
N VAL A 28 -13.64 0.20 6.35
CA VAL A 28 -12.97 1.09 5.39
C VAL A 28 -11.69 1.65 6.04
N PRO A 29 -10.55 1.61 5.32
CA PRO A 29 -9.33 2.26 5.77
C PRO A 29 -9.58 3.75 6.05
N LYS A 30 -9.23 4.22 7.24
CA LYS A 30 -9.29 5.64 7.58
C LYS A 30 -8.16 6.39 6.88
N ASP A 31 -8.45 7.60 6.43
CA ASP A 31 -7.40 8.50 5.96
C ASP A 31 -6.52 8.92 7.15
N ARG A 32 -5.20 8.85 6.96
CA ARG A 32 -4.21 9.15 8.00
C ARG A 32 -3.15 10.05 7.39
N LYS A 33 -2.80 11.13 8.10
CA LYS A 33 -1.72 12.04 7.69
C LYS A 33 -0.34 11.40 7.84
N GLU A 34 -0.20 10.46 8.77
CA GLU A 34 1.09 9.88 9.15
C GLU A 34 1.03 8.37 9.42
N GLY A 35 2.21 7.76 9.59
CA GLY A 35 2.39 6.35 9.89
C GLY A 35 2.83 5.51 8.68
N ILE A 36 2.91 4.19 8.88
CA ILE A 36 3.45 3.27 7.86
C ILE A 36 2.54 3.23 6.62
N SER A 37 1.22 3.35 6.81
CA SER A 37 0.23 3.26 5.72
C SER A 37 0.32 4.38 4.69
N THR A 38 0.95 5.51 5.02
CA THR A 38 1.13 6.63 4.09
C THR A 38 2.35 6.43 3.18
N LYS A 39 3.32 5.61 3.61
CA LYS A 39 4.55 5.33 2.84
C LYS A 39 4.28 4.25 1.79
N ARG A 40 3.81 4.68 0.61
CA ARG A 40 3.60 3.81 -0.54
C ARG A 40 4.81 3.83 -1.46
N CYS A 41 5.23 2.65 -1.91
CA CYS A 41 6.28 2.56 -2.91
C CYS A 41 5.84 3.23 -4.22
N ARG A 42 6.68 4.09 -4.79
CA ARG A 42 6.42 4.81 -6.05
C ARG A 42 6.13 3.89 -7.24
N ARG A 43 6.77 2.72 -7.30
CA ARG A 43 6.60 1.74 -8.40
C ARG A 43 5.48 0.73 -8.16
N CYS A 44 5.55 -0.03 -7.07
CA CYS A 44 4.63 -1.14 -6.80
C CYS A 44 3.34 -0.73 -6.05
N GLY A 45 3.27 0.49 -5.50
CA GLY A 45 2.16 0.94 -4.65
C GLY A 45 2.00 0.18 -3.32
N ARG A 46 2.84 -0.82 -3.04
CA ARG A 46 2.81 -1.59 -1.79
C ARG A 46 3.35 -0.74 -0.64
N ILE A 47 2.73 -0.93 0.53
CA ILE A 47 3.09 -0.27 1.79
C ILE A 47 4.14 -1.10 2.56
N ARG A 48 4.11 -2.43 2.41
CA ARG A 48 4.98 -3.33 3.17
C ARG A 48 6.40 -3.33 2.62
N GLY A 49 7.39 -3.39 3.52
CA GLY A 49 8.80 -3.53 3.16
C GLY A 49 9.37 -2.30 2.46
N HIS A 50 8.95 -1.11 2.89
CA HIS A 50 9.39 0.15 2.32
C HIS A 50 10.78 0.53 2.87
N ILE A 51 11.71 0.87 1.97
CA ILE A 51 13.03 1.38 2.35
C ILE A 51 12.89 2.86 2.66
N GLN A 52 13.09 3.24 3.92
CA GLN A 52 12.94 4.62 4.38
C GLN A 52 14.24 5.43 4.29
N LYS A 53 15.39 4.75 4.14
CA LYS A 53 16.69 5.40 3.99
C LYS A 53 16.85 5.99 2.57
N TYR A 54 17.67 7.04 2.48
CA TYR A 54 18.09 7.67 1.23
C TYR A 54 16.98 8.29 0.37
N GLY A 55 15.77 8.49 0.92
CA GLY A 55 14.67 9.15 0.20
C GLY A 55 14.14 8.40 -1.03
N LEU A 56 14.51 7.14 -1.22
CA LEU A 56 14.23 6.36 -2.44
C LEU A 56 12.73 6.10 -2.66
N ASN A 57 11.95 6.00 -1.58
CA ASN A 57 10.51 5.73 -1.62
C ASN A 57 10.13 4.45 -2.41
N LEU A 58 10.90 3.37 -2.22
CA LEU A 58 10.73 2.09 -2.90
C LEU A 58 10.47 0.92 -1.93
N CYS A 59 9.70 -0.06 -2.39
CA CYS A 59 9.55 -1.36 -1.74
C CYS A 59 10.81 -2.20 -1.97
N ARG A 60 11.18 -3.07 -1.02
CA ARG A 60 12.39 -3.92 -1.07
C ARG A 60 12.51 -4.75 -2.36
N GLN A 61 11.38 -5.15 -2.94
CA GLN A 61 11.34 -5.91 -4.19
C GLN A 61 11.70 -5.03 -5.39
N CYS A 62 11.03 -3.88 -5.53
CA CYS A 62 11.35 -2.92 -6.58
C CYS A 62 12.77 -2.35 -6.45
N PHE A 63 13.28 -2.21 -5.23
CA PHE A 63 14.66 -1.80 -5.02
C PHE A 63 15.63 -2.84 -5.59
N ARG A 64 15.42 -4.14 -5.35
CA ARG A 64 16.29 -5.19 -5.92
C ARG A 64 16.33 -5.18 -7.45
N GLU A 65 15.22 -4.84 -8.09
CA GLU A 65 15.16 -4.73 -9.56
C GLU A 65 15.86 -3.49 -10.11
N ILE A 66 15.85 -2.37 -9.36
CA ILE A 66 16.36 -1.08 -9.82
C ILE A 66 17.75 -0.77 -9.24
N ALA A 67 18.22 -1.53 -8.26
CA ALA A 67 19.48 -1.31 -7.55
C ALA A 67 20.65 -1.09 -8.52
N SER A 68 20.81 -1.96 -9.52
CA SER A 68 21.86 -1.86 -10.53
C SER A 68 21.75 -0.59 -11.38
N LYS A 69 20.52 -0.11 -11.68
CA LYS A 69 20.28 1.12 -12.46
C LYS A 69 20.54 2.39 -11.65
N ILE A 70 20.34 2.34 -10.33
CA ILE A 70 20.67 3.45 -9.42
C ILE A 70 22.19 3.52 -9.16
N GLY A 71 22.94 2.47 -9.50
CA GLY A 71 24.39 2.39 -9.30
C GLY A 71 24.81 1.65 -8.03
N PHE A 72 23.88 0.94 -7.36
CA PHE A 72 24.26 0.03 -6.28
C PHE A 72 24.97 -1.19 -6.86
N LYS A 73 26.18 -1.47 -6.35
CA LYS A 73 26.96 -2.66 -6.66
C LYS A 73 26.98 -3.59 -5.44
N LYS A 74 26.88 -4.89 -5.68
CA LYS A 74 27.06 -5.90 -4.64
C LYS A 74 28.55 -6.17 -4.49
N TYR A 75 29.10 -5.83 -3.34
CA TYR A 75 30.48 -6.15 -2.98
C TYR A 75 30.41 -7.34 -2.00
N SER A 76 30.53 -8.55 -2.56
CA SER A 76 30.33 -9.87 -1.92
C SER A 76 28.87 -10.28 -1.68
#